data_AF-A0A7S1BHG2-F1
#
_entry.id   AF-A0A7S1BHG2-F1
#
_cell.length_a   1.000
_cell.length_b   1.000
_cell.length_c   1.000
_cell.angle_alpha   90.00
_cell.angle_beta   90.00
_cell.angle_gamma   90.00
#
_symmetry.space_group_name_H-M   'P 1'
#
loop_
_entity.id
_entity.type
_entity.pdbx_description
1 polymer ?
#
loop_
_entity_poly.entity_id
_entity_poly.type
_entity_poly.pdbx_seq_one_letter_code
_entity_poly.pdbx_strand_id
1 'polypeptide(L)'
;MNPQDKTPQSSLTAAGASELTKAALAADVIPDRLSPGSKRRLGRSSFSLKRGNMSAVDLIEAINLHDKSQKAQIEEVRKKELPNLENLSPAELREKCRFGTFTRTTVGLCLGYVQANLVVLPKAFAYDFLLLCTRNKQSCPLLHVCDAGSPIPGHLAPTADLRKDLPGYVVYRHGVASERLTDISHLWNEDSVAFLIGCSFSYDGAFQKKKLPNRAASAGRNVPMYRTSVPVRPAGIFDRGTVVVSMKPIPSDRVAEEVRLTSRFPHAHGPPLAVGSGRSIGVEDIYSPDFGEAPLPLEGDDVPIFHACGVTPQSVLMACGENIPIAITHAPGKMFVTDILAEDFEDYIQ
;
A
#
# COMPACT_ATOMS: atom_id res chain seq x y z
N MET A 1 -28.45 49.04 21.42
CA MET A 1 -28.31 47.85 22.28
C MET A 1 -29.12 46.74 21.65
N ASN A 2 -28.42 45.78 21.04
CA ASN A 2 -28.98 44.76 20.16
C ASN A 2 -28.96 43.40 20.89
N PRO A 3 -30.01 42.56 20.80
CA PRO A 3 -30.02 41.24 21.43
C PRO A 3 -29.58 40.13 20.47
N GLN A 4 -28.86 39.16 21.04
CA GLN A 4 -28.79 37.74 20.69
C GLN A 4 -28.42 37.32 19.25
N ASP A 5 -27.17 36.85 19.11
CA ASP A 5 -26.82 35.83 18.12
C ASP A 5 -25.92 34.77 18.80
N LYS A 6 -26.45 33.55 18.96
CA LYS A 6 -25.71 32.37 19.44
C LYS A 6 -25.56 31.42 18.26
N THR A 7 -24.37 31.41 17.65
CA THR A 7 -23.94 30.34 16.75
C THR A 7 -23.24 29.24 17.57
N PRO A 8 -23.57 27.95 17.39
CA PRO A 8 -22.83 26.87 18.04
C PRO A 8 -21.56 26.54 17.23
N GLN A 9 -20.38 26.72 17.83
CA GLN A 9 -19.15 26.11 17.36
C GLN A 9 -19.23 24.59 17.58
N SER A 10 -19.26 23.81 16.52
CA SER A 10 -19.09 22.36 16.58
C SER A 10 -17.61 22.03 16.76
N SER A 11 -17.18 21.83 18.00
CA SER A 11 -15.90 21.22 18.35
C SER A 11 -15.93 19.72 18.00
N LEU A 12 -15.30 19.35 16.88
CA LEU A 12 -14.88 17.98 16.66
C LEU A 12 -13.78 17.67 17.67
N THR A 13 -14.10 16.87 18.69
CA THR A 13 -13.12 16.38 19.66
C THR A 13 -12.11 15.48 18.94
N ALA A 14 -10.86 15.48 19.40
CA ALA A 14 -9.76 14.69 18.85
C ALA A 14 -10.05 13.17 18.77
N ALA A 15 -11.07 12.68 19.50
CA ALA A 15 -11.56 11.31 19.41
C ALA A 15 -12.33 11.03 18.09
N GLY A 16 -13.06 12.02 17.55
CA GLY A 16 -13.86 11.86 16.33
C GLY A 16 -13.03 11.81 15.03
N ALA A 17 -11.88 12.48 15.02
CA ALA A 17 -10.93 12.41 13.89
C ALA A 17 -10.18 11.07 13.83
N SER A 18 -9.95 10.44 14.98
CA SER A 18 -9.29 9.14 15.12
C SER A 18 -10.15 7.99 14.57
N GLU A 19 -11.46 8.02 14.83
CA GLU A 19 -12.43 7.03 14.33
C GLU A 19 -12.62 7.10 12.80
N LEU A 20 -12.72 8.30 12.23
CA LEU A 20 -12.84 8.50 10.78
C LEU A 20 -11.59 8.05 10.01
N THR A 21 -10.41 8.16 10.63
CA THR A 21 -9.14 7.70 10.04
C THR A 21 -9.02 6.17 10.06
N LYS A 22 -9.52 5.50 11.10
CA LYS A 22 -9.58 4.03 11.16
C LYS A 22 -10.55 3.45 10.13
N ALA A 23 -11.70 4.09 9.93
CA ALA A 23 -12.71 3.64 8.95
C ALA A 23 -12.22 3.74 7.48
N ALA A 24 -11.43 4.77 7.14
CA ALA A 24 -10.91 4.94 5.78
C ALA A 24 -9.85 3.88 5.39
N LEU A 25 -9.19 3.27 6.38
CA LEU A 25 -8.18 2.21 6.19
C LEU A 25 -8.78 0.80 6.23
N ALA A 26 -9.92 0.61 6.90
CA ALA A 26 -10.56 -0.70 7.08
C ALA A 26 -11.71 -1.01 6.11
N ALA A 27 -12.27 -0.03 5.42
CA ALA A 27 -13.43 -0.23 4.54
C ALA A 27 -13.04 -0.51 3.09
N ASP A 28 -12.98 -1.79 2.72
CA ASP A 28 -13.53 -2.22 1.43
C ASP A 28 -15.06 -2.03 1.50
N VAL A 29 -15.64 -1.34 0.52
CA VAL A 29 -17.07 -0.98 0.33
C VAL A 29 -17.49 0.40 0.86
N ILE A 30 -17.68 1.35 -0.06
CA ILE A 30 -18.62 2.49 0.08
C ILE A 30 -19.59 2.44 -1.11
N PRO A 31 -20.91 2.58 -0.91
CA PRO A 31 -21.93 2.37 -1.94
C PRO A 31 -22.03 3.53 -2.94
N ASP A 32 -22.19 3.18 -4.22
CA ASP A 32 -22.52 4.10 -5.32
C ASP A 32 -23.82 4.87 -5.02
N ARG A 33 -23.73 6.20 -4.98
CA ARG A 33 -24.88 7.09 -5.12
C ARG A 33 -24.70 7.94 -6.38
N LEU A 34 -25.22 7.46 -7.50
CA LEU A 34 -25.48 8.28 -8.68
C LEU A 34 -26.94 8.77 -8.65
N SER A 35 -27.10 10.08 -8.48
CA SER A 35 -28.36 10.80 -8.70
C SER A 35 -28.52 11.11 -10.19
N PRO A 36 -29.69 10.87 -10.84
CA PRO A 36 -29.86 11.11 -12.26
C PRO A 36 -30.32 12.55 -12.55
N GLY A 37 -29.53 13.27 -13.36
CA GLY A 37 -29.91 14.59 -13.86
C GLY A 37 -29.39 14.82 -15.28
N SER A 38 -30.20 14.49 -16.29
CA SER A 38 -30.45 15.28 -17.50
C SER A 38 -30.92 14.40 -18.67
N LYS A 39 -32.09 14.73 -19.22
CA LYS A 39 -32.66 14.16 -20.45
C LYS A 39 -32.35 15.09 -21.62
N ARG A 40 -32.34 14.49 -22.83
CA ARG A 40 -32.49 15.04 -24.20
C ARG A 40 -31.15 15.36 -24.89
N ARG A 41 -30.93 15.08 -26.17
CA ARG A 41 -31.80 14.63 -27.28
C ARG A 41 -30.90 13.97 -28.35
N LEU A 42 -31.35 12.85 -28.92
CA LEU A 42 -30.75 12.21 -30.10
C LEU A 42 -31.07 13.00 -31.39
N GLY A 43 -30.06 13.19 -32.24
CA GLY A 43 -30.19 13.46 -33.67
C GLY A 43 -29.87 12.19 -34.47
N ARG A 44 -30.78 11.80 -35.37
CA ARG A 44 -30.77 10.54 -36.15
C ARG A 44 -29.95 10.65 -37.46
N SER A 45 -29.28 9.57 -37.84
CA SER A 45 -29.33 8.98 -39.21
C SER A 45 -28.99 7.49 -39.11
N SER A 46 -30.01 6.63 -39.15
CA SER A 46 -30.48 5.79 -40.27
C SER A 46 -29.66 4.50 -40.49
N PHE A 47 -30.09 3.43 -39.82
CA PHE A 47 -30.01 2.06 -40.36
C PHE A 47 -31.35 1.36 -40.10
N SER A 48 -31.93 0.80 -41.16
CA SER A 48 -33.25 0.18 -41.21
C SER A 48 -33.13 -1.33 -41.05
N LEU A 49 -33.73 -1.90 -40.00
CA LEU A 49 -34.13 -3.31 -39.95
C LEU A 49 -35.58 -3.43 -39.48
N LYS A 50 -36.27 -4.42 -40.04
CA LYS A 50 -37.72 -4.61 -40.15
C LYS A 50 -38.46 -4.58 -38.79
N ARG A 51 -39.61 -3.90 -38.78
CA ARG A 51 -40.48 -3.64 -37.62
C ARG A 51 -41.29 -4.88 -37.20
N GLY A 52 -40.85 -5.55 -36.13
CA GLY A 52 -41.75 -5.91 -35.04
C GLY A 52 -41.64 -4.81 -33.98
N ASN A 53 -42.75 -4.30 -33.43
CA ASN A 53 -42.72 -3.26 -32.40
C ASN A 53 -42.12 -3.83 -31.10
N MET A 54 -40.79 -3.79 -30.96
CA MET A 54 -40.13 -3.90 -29.67
C MET A 54 -40.47 -2.64 -28.87
N SER A 55 -41.05 -2.82 -27.69
CA SER A 55 -41.33 -1.74 -26.76
C SER A 55 -40.02 -1.15 -26.22
N ALA A 56 -40.07 0.07 -25.70
CA ALA A 56 -38.91 0.69 -25.04
C ALA A 56 -38.40 -0.16 -23.85
N VAL A 57 -39.27 -0.97 -23.25
CA VAL A 57 -38.93 -1.92 -22.18
C VAL A 57 -38.07 -3.05 -22.73
N ASP A 58 -38.46 -3.65 -23.87
CA ASP A 58 -37.70 -4.74 -24.51
C ASP A 58 -36.29 -4.28 -24.93
N LEU A 59 -36.16 -3.01 -25.35
CA LEU A 59 -34.88 -2.43 -25.72
C LEU A 59 -33.96 -2.22 -24.51
N ILE A 60 -34.51 -1.75 -23.39
CA ILE A 60 -33.76 -1.59 -22.13
C ILE A 60 -33.36 -2.95 -21.56
N GLU A 61 -34.26 -3.93 -21.65
CA GLU A 61 -34.00 -5.28 -21.17
C GLU A 61 -32.91 -5.97 -22.03
N ALA A 62 -32.95 -5.79 -23.35
CA ALA A 62 -31.89 -6.27 -24.25
C ALA A 62 -30.53 -5.58 -23.98
N ILE A 63 -30.51 -4.27 -23.71
CA ILE A 63 -29.29 -3.54 -23.34
C ILE A 63 -28.75 -4.05 -21.99
N ASN A 64 -29.62 -4.25 -20.99
CA ASN A 64 -29.23 -4.77 -19.69
C ASN A 64 -28.74 -6.23 -19.76
N LEU A 65 -29.34 -7.05 -20.61
CA LEU A 65 -28.88 -8.41 -20.88
C LEU A 65 -27.53 -8.41 -21.59
N HIS A 66 -27.30 -7.50 -22.54
CA HIS A 66 -26.03 -7.34 -23.22
C HIS A 66 -24.92 -6.86 -22.26
N ASP A 67 -25.21 -5.90 -21.39
CA ASP A 67 -24.26 -5.41 -20.37
C ASP A 67 -23.96 -6.46 -19.29
N LYS A 68 -24.97 -7.23 -18.86
CA LYS A 68 -24.77 -8.40 -17.98
C LYS A 68 -23.96 -9.50 -18.67
N SER A 69 -24.20 -9.76 -19.95
CA SER A 69 -23.45 -10.74 -20.74
C SER A 69 -22.00 -10.30 -20.97
N GLN A 70 -21.74 -9.02 -21.24
CA GLN A 70 -20.39 -8.48 -21.34
C GLN A 70 -19.68 -8.51 -20.00
N LYS A 71 -20.34 -8.11 -18.91
CA LYS A 71 -19.78 -8.22 -17.55
C LYS A 71 -19.49 -9.67 -17.18
N ALA A 72 -20.39 -10.60 -17.49
CA ALA A 72 -20.17 -12.02 -17.26
C ALA A 72 -19.03 -12.58 -18.11
N GLN A 73 -18.89 -12.16 -19.38
CA GLN A 73 -17.76 -12.54 -20.22
C GLN A 73 -16.44 -11.93 -19.72
N ILE A 74 -16.43 -10.68 -19.24
CA ILE A 74 -15.26 -10.06 -18.61
C ILE A 74 -14.90 -10.79 -17.30
N GLU A 75 -15.90 -11.18 -16.51
CA GLU A 75 -15.74 -11.98 -15.30
C GLU A 75 -15.22 -13.40 -15.62
N GLU A 76 -15.70 -13.99 -16.72
CA GLU A 76 -15.33 -15.32 -17.17
C GLU A 76 -13.92 -15.32 -17.78
N VAL A 77 -13.53 -14.26 -18.49
CA VAL A 77 -12.15 -14.01 -18.95
C VAL A 77 -11.23 -13.76 -17.75
N ARG A 78 -11.65 -12.96 -16.76
CA ARG A 78 -10.95 -12.79 -15.47
C ARG A 78 -10.77 -14.10 -14.71
N LYS A 79 -11.71 -15.03 -14.83
CA LYS A 79 -11.64 -16.39 -14.24
C LYS A 79 -10.81 -17.36 -15.08
N LYS A 80 -10.75 -17.19 -16.42
CA LYS A 80 -10.05 -18.08 -17.36
C LYS A 80 -8.58 -17.75 -17.57
N GLU A 81 -8.11 -16.56 -17.20
CA GLU A 81 -6.69 -16.16 -17.30
C GLU A 81 -6.10 -15.72 -15.95
N LEU A 82 -6.11 -16.59 -14.95
CA LEU A 82 -5.10 -16.52 -13.91
C LEU A 82 -3.97 -17.47 -14.31
N PRO A 83 -2.96 -17.00 -15.09
CA PRO A 83 -1.74 -17.78 -15.24
C PRO A 83 -1.21 -18.11 -13.85
N ASN A 84 -0.43 -19.19 -13.75
CA ASN A 84 0.21 -19.59 -12.49
C ASN A 84 1.02 -18.41 -11.93
N LEU A 85 0.41 -17.63 -11.03
CA LEU A 85 0.97 -16.37 -10.50
C LEU A 85 2.27 -16.63 -9.74
N GLU A 86 2.52 -17.89 -9.36
CA GLU A 86 3.72 -18.35 -8.67
C GLU A 86 5.02 -18.17 -9.48
N ASN A 87 4.92 -18.06 -10.82
CA ASN A 87 6.08 -17.97 -11.71
C ASN A 87 6.19 -16.64 -12.49
N LEU A 88 5.51 -15.58 -12.08
CA LEU A 88 5.67 -14.27 -12.72
C LEU A 88 7.07 -13.71 -12.47
N SER A 89 7.74 -13.30 -13.54
CA SER A 89 8.90 -12.42 -13.44
C SER A 89 8.47 -11.02 -12.94
N PRO A 90 9.36 -10.26 -12.29
CA PRO A 90 9.07 -8.88 -11.90
C PRO A 90 8.55 -8.01 -13.05
N ALA A 91 9.15 -8.14 -14.24
CA ALA A 91 8.77 -7.39 -15.42
C ALA A 91 7.33 -7.71 -15.87
N GLU A 92 6.94 -8.98 -15.91
CA GLU A 92 5.57 -9.40 -16.25
C GLU A 92 4.55 -8.92 -15.22
N LEU A 93 4.90 -8.95 -13.92
CA LEU A 93 4.03 -8.42 -12.87
C LEU A 93 3.82 -6.91 -13.04
N ARG A 94 4.90 -6.15 -13.25
CA ARG A 94 4.83 -4.70 -13.49
C ARG A 94 4.00 -4.38 -14.74
N GLU A 95 4.16 -5.14 -15.82
CA GLU A 95 3.35 -4.99 -17.03
C GLU A 95 1.86 -5.22 -16.74
N LYS A 96 1.51 -6.27 -15.99
CA LYS A 96 0.11 -6.52 -15.60
C LYS A 96 -0.47 -5.40 -14.75
N CYS A 97 0.32 -4.83 -13.84
CA CYS A 97 -0.06 -3.65 -13.04
C CYS A 97 -0.29 -2.43 -13.95
N ARG A 98 0.64 -2.18 -14.89
CA ARG A 98 0.60 -1.07 -15.84
C ARG A 98 -0.68 -1.05 -16.68
N PHE A 99 -1.16 -2.23 -17.07
CA PHE A 99 -2.42 -2.39 -17.81
C PHE A 99 -3.65 -2.51 -16.91
N GLY A 100 -3.51 -2.39 -15.59
CA GLY A 100 -4.60 -2.51 -14.63
C GLY A 100 -5.21 -3.92 -14.53
N THR A 101 -4.54 -4.92 -15.09
CA THR A 101 -5.01 -6.33 -15.06
C THR A 101 -4.64 -7.05 -13.77
N PHE A 102 -3.70 -6.49 -13.00
CA PHE A 102 -3.36 -6.95 -11.66
C PHE A 102 -3.46 -5.81 -10.65
N THR A 103 -4.37 -5.94 -9.69
CA THR A 103 -4.63 -4.94 -8.63
C THR A 103 -4.65 -5.54 -7.23
N ARG A 104 -4.20 -6.80 -7.09
CA ARG A 104 -4.20 -7.58 -5.84
C ARG A 104 -2.90 -7.35 -5.06
N THR A 105 -2.77 -8.02 -3.92
CA THR A 105 -1.55 -8.01 -3.10
C THR A 105 -0.36 -8.67 -3.83
N THR A 106 0.85 -8.13 -3.65
CA THR A 106 2.11 -8.70 -4.15
C THR A 106 2.76 -9.67 -3.16
N VAL A 107 2.12 -9.94 -2.00
CA VAL A 107 2.53 -10.99 -1.05
C VAL A 107 2.69 -12.31 -1.80
N GLY A 108 3.83 -12.97 -1.61
CA GLY A 108 4.09 -14.29 -2.18
C GLY A 108 4.39 -14.31 -3.67
N LEU A 109 4.41 -13.16 -4.36
CA LEU A 109 4.78 -13.06 -5.77
C LEU A 109 6.26 -12.69 -5.94
N CYS A 110 6.84 -13.12 -7.05
CA CYS A 110 8.24 -12.84 -7.41
C CYS A 110 9.21 -13.10 -6.23
N LEU A 111 9.09 -14.27 -5.61
CA LEU A 111 9.86 -14.64 -4.42
C LEU A 111 11.37 -14.52 -4.67
N GLY A 112 12.07 -13.89 -3.74
CA GLY A 112 13.52 -13.67 -3.82
C GLY A 112 13.92 -12.35 -4.47
N TYR A 113 13.00 -11.63 -5.13
CA TYR A 113 13.25 -10.27 -5.61
C TYR A 113 12.96 -9.24 -4.52
N VAL A 114 13.71 -8.13 -4.53
CA VAL A 114 13.45 -7.00 -3.63
C VAL A 114 12.11 -6.39 -4.00
N GLN A 115 11.24 -6.25 -2.99
CA GLN A 115 10.01 -5.48 -3.08
C GLN A 115 10.15 -4.19 -2.28
N ALA A 116 9.65 -3.10 -2.85
CA ALA A 116 9.80 -1.76 -2.32
C ALA A 116 8.44 -1.11 -2.03
N ASN A 117 8.36 -0.47 -0.87
CA ASN A 117 7.38 0.55 -0.56
C ASN A 117 7.69 1.79 -1.40
N LEU A 118 6.66 2.48 -1.88
CA LEU A 118 6.77 3.76 -2.58
C LEU A 118 6.28 4.92 -1.71
N VAL A 119 7.01 6.03 -1.73
CA VAL A 119 6.57 7.38 -1.31
C VAL A 119 6.95 8.38 -2.40
N VAL A 120 6.01 9.24 -2.82
CA VAL A 120 6.23 10.33 -3.77
C VAL A 120 5.86 11.64 -3.07
N LEU A 121 6.76 12.60 -3.12
CA LEU A 121 6.60 13.91 -2.50
C LEU A 121 7.04 15.02 -3.48
N PRO A 122 6.47 16.24 -3.35
CA PRO A 122 7.03 17.41 -4.01
C PRO A 122 8.48 17.64 -3.57
N LYS A 123 9.31 18.09 -4.52
CA LYS A 123 10.76 18.35 -4.36
C LYS A 123 11.08 19.20 -3.14
N ALA A 124 10.22 20.15 -2.80
CA ALA A 124 10.35 21.01 -1.63
C ALA A 124 10.46 20.24 -0.30
N PHE A 125 9.87 19.03 -0.22
CA PHE A 125 9.87 18.18 0.97
C PHE A 125 10.83 16.98 0.86
N ALA A 126 11.43 16.77 -0.31
CA ALA A 126 12.25 15.61 -0.61
C ALA A 126 13.51 15.53 0.26
N TYR A 127 14.16 16.68 0.53
CA TYR A 127 15.36 16.73 1.36
C TYR A 127 15.07 16.31 2.81
N ASP A 128 14.00 16.84 3.39
CA ASP A 128 13.58 16.50 4.75
C ASP A 128 13.26 15.01 4.87
N PHE A 129 12.61 14.45 3.84
CA PHE A 129 12.27 13.03 3.80
C PHE A 129 13.49 12.12 3.61
N LEU A 130 14.45 12.54 2.78
CA LEU A 130 15.74 11.86 2.62
C LEU A 130 16.51 11.84 3.95
N LEU A 131 16.54 12.96 4.66
CA LEU A 131 17.17 13.08 5.96
C LEU A 131 16.45 12.22 7.02
N LEU A 132 15.10 12.16 6.96
CA LEU A 132 14.29 11.27 7.79
C LEU A 132 14.69 9.81 7.57
N CYS A 133 14.79 9.36 6.30
CA CYS A 133 15.19 7.99 5.98
C CYS A 133 16.61 7.67 6.48
N THR A 134 17.54 8.61 6.27
CA THR A 134 18.94 8.47 6.70
C THR A 134 19.08 8.37 8.23
N ARG A 135 18.24 9.10 8.98
CA ARG A 135 18.22 9.06 10.45
C ARG A 135 17.53 7.82 11.01
N ASN A 136 16.59 7.24 10.25
CA ASN A 136 15.72 6.14 10.66
C ASN A 136 15.87 4.91 9.75
N LYS A 137 17.11 4.50 9.46
CA LYS A 137 17.42 3.47 8.45
C LYS A 137 16.68 2.14 8.62
N GLN A 138 16.38 1.74 9.86
CA GLN A 138 15.69 0.48 10.13
C GLN A 138 14.19 0.53 9.73
N SER A 139 13.52 1.64 10.03
CA SER A 139 12.09 1.82 9.72
C SER A 139 11.83 2.42 8.34
N CYS A 140 12.84 3.09 7.79
CA CYS A 140 12.81 3.70 6.46
C CYS A 140 14.08 3.31 5.67
N PRO A 141 14.31 2.00 5.41
CA PRO A 141 15.49 1.55 4.67
C PRO A 141 15.43 2.04 3.23
N LEU A 142 16.19 3.08 2.90
CA LEU A 142 16.14 3.69 1.58
C LEU A 142 16.87 2.81 0.56
N LEU A 143 16.19 2.42 -0.51
CA LEU A 143 16.77 1.66 -1.62
C LEU A 143 17.20 2.57 -2.76
N HIS A 144 16.34 3.54 -3.12
CA HIS A 144 16.58 4.44 -4.23
C HIS A 144 15.77 5.73 -4.10
N VAL A 145 16.30 6.82 -4.66
CA VAL A 145 15.60 8.10 -4.84
C VAL A 145 15.65 8.42 -6.32
N CYS A 146 14.48 8.61 -6.93
CA CYS A 146 14.41 9.05 -8.32
C CYS A 146 14.72 10.55 -8.39
N ASP A 147 15.34 10.99 -9.49
CA ASP A 147 15.46 12.41 -9.79
C ASP A 147 14.08 13.08 -9.87
N ALA A 148 14.01 14.35 -9.52
CA ALA A 148 12.75 15.11 -9.60
C ALA A 148 12.16 15.05 -11.02
N GLY A 149 10.88 14.69 -11.10
CA GLY A 149 10.15 14.50 -12.34
C GLY A 149 10.33 13.14 -13.00
N SER A 150 11.36 12.36 -12.64
CA SER A 150 11.61 11.04 -13.23
C SER A 150 10.85 9.94 -12.49
N PRO A 151 9.97 9.17 -13.15
CA PRO A 151 9.30 8.02 -12.56
C PRO A 151 10.11 6.71 -12.68
N ILE A 152 11.32 6.76 -13.23
CA ILE A 152 12.14 5.59 -13.53
C ILE A 152 13.03 5.29 -12.32
N PRO A 153 12.94 4.10 -11.70
CA PRO A 153 13.66 3.75 -10.47
C PRO A 153 15.14 3.38 -10.70
N GLY A 154 15.76 4.00 -11.71
CA GLY A 154 17.14 3.75 -12.11
C GLY A 154 17.43 2.28 -12.34
N HIS A 155 18.51 1.80 -11.72
CA HIS A 155 18.97 0.43 -11.88
C HIS A 155 18.07 -0.64 -11.25
N LEU A 156 17.19 -0.27 -10.32
CA LEU A 156 16.32 -1.24 -9.65
C LEU A 156 15.33 -1.87 -10.64
N ALA A 157 14.92 -1.11 -11.65
CA ALA A 157 14.16 -1.61 -12.79
C ALA A 157 14.18 -0.55 -13.92
N PRO A 158 15.18 -0.57 -14.82
CA PRO A 158 15.39 0.51 -15.80
C PRO A 158 14.24 0.73 -16.79
N THR A 159 13.38 -0.27 -16.97
CA THR A 159 12.23 -0.24 -17.88
C THR A 159 10.89 0.00 -17.17
N ALA A 160 10.93 0.26 -15.86
CA ALA A 160 9.76 0.49 -15.06
C ALA A 160 9.28 1.95 -15.08
N ASP A 161 7.99 2.12 -14.80
CA ASP A 161 7.34 3.39 -14.60
C ASP A 161 6.54 3.36 -13.29
N LEU A 162 7.08 4.01 -12.24
CA LEU A 162 6.49 4.04 -10.90
C LEU A 162 5.09 4.67 -10.86
N ARG A 163 4.61 5.28 -11.95
CA ARG A 163 3.26 5.85 -12.01
C ARG A 163 2.18 4.79 -12.24
N LYS A 164 2.55 3.62 -12.77
CA LYS A 164 1.62 2.58 -13.22
C LYS A 164 2.01 1.15 -12.83
N ASP A 165 3.27 0.93 -12.48
CA ASP A 165 3.81 -0.42 -12.31
C ASP A 165 3.58 -1.01 -10.90
N LEU A 166 2.78 -0.35 -10.07
CA LEU A 166 2.28 -0.89 -8.80
C LEU A 166 0.79 -1.26 -8.90
N PRO A 167 0.32 -2.30 -8.20
CA PRO A 167 -1.08 -2.71 -8.25
C PRO A 167 -2.05 -1.70 -7.60
N GLY A 168 -1.54 -0.72 -6.85
CA GLY A 168 -2.35 0.37 -6.33
C GLY A 168 -1.59 1.36 -5.45
N TYR A 169 -2.16 2.55 -5.33
CA TYR A 169 -1.61 3.72 -4.66
C TYR A 169 -2.63 4.31 -3.68
N VAL A 170 -2.13 5.07 -2.70
CA VAL A 170 -2.93 5.92 -1.81
C VAL A 170 -2.42 7.35 -1.94
N VAL A 171 -3.33 8.28 -2.20
CA VAL A 171 -3.05 9.72 -2.23
C VAL A 171 -3.40 10.32 -0.89
N TYR A 172 -2.50 11.13 -0.36
CA TYR A 172 -2.69 11.92 0.84
C TYR A 172 -2.68 13.40 0.45
N ARG A 173 -3.67 14.15 0.94
CA ARG A 173 -3.74 15.62 0.79
C ARG A 173 -3.75 16.21 2.17
N HIS A 174 -2.77 17.06 2.48
CA HIS A 174 -2.62 17.65 3.81
C HIS A 174 -2.57 16.60 4.93
N GLY A 175 -1.87 15.49 4.69
CA GLY A 175 -1.73 14.37 5.64
C GLY A 175 -2.93 13.43 5.73
N VAL A 176 -4.04 13.70 5.02
CA VAL A 176 -5.26 12.89 5.04
C VAL A 176 -5.37 12.04 3.78
N ALA A 177 -5.57 10.73 3.94
CA ALA A 177 -5.81 9.83 2.81
C ALA A 177 -7.11 10.22 2.08
N SER A 178 -7.01 10.55 0.80
CA SER A 178 -8.13 11.07 0.00
C SER A 178 -8.60 10.09 -1.08
N GLU A 179 -7.68 9.40 -1.75
CA GLU A 179 -7.97 8.65 -2.97
C GLU A 179 -7.15 7.35 -3.02
N ARG A 180 -7.73 6.31 -3.61
CA ARG A 180 -7.02 5.07 -3.96
C ARG A 180 -7.04 4.90 -5.47
N LEU A 181 -5.87 4.71 -6.07
CA LEU A 181 -5.68 4.73 -7.52
C LEU A 181 -4.89 3.50 -7.98
N THR A 182 -4.94 3.21 -9.27
CA THR A 182 -4.06 2.25 -9.96
C THR A 182 -3.12 2.91 -10.97
N ASP A 183 -3.32 4.20 -11.24
CA ASP A 183 -2.47 5.01 -12.13
C ASP A 183 -2.41 6.43 -11.53
N ILE A 184 -1.20 6.92 -11.26
CA ILE A 184 -0.94 8.24 -10.67
C ILE A 184 -0.30 9.21 -11.68
N SER A 185 -0.29 8.88 -12.97
CA SER A 185 0.38 9.67 -14.00
C SER A 185 -0.15 11.09 -14.11
N HIS A 186 -1.45 11.27 -13.83
CA HIS A 186 -2.11 12.57 -13.85
C HIS A 186 -1.77 13.46 -12.64
N LEU A 187 -1.16 12.88 -11.60
CA LEU A 187 -0.70 13.60 -10.40
C LEU A 187 0.80 13.88 -10.44
N TRP A 188 1.52 13.29 -11.39
CA TRP A 188 2.97 13.39 -11.52
C TRP A 188 3.37 14.63 -12.31
N ASN A 189 4.41 15.33 -11.85
CA ASN A 189 4.96 16.54 -12.45
C ASN A 189 6.49 16.61 -12.26
N GLU A 190 7.12 17.66 -12.77
CA GLU A 190 8.57 17.92 -12.69
C GLU A 190 9.12 18.03 -11.25
N ASP A 191 8.28 18.32 -10.27
CA ASP A 191 8.65 18.39 -8.87
C ASP A 191 8.41 17.07 -8.11
N SER A 192 7.88 16.04 -8.76
CA SER A 192 7.61 14.76 -8.11
C SER A 192 8.91 14.00 -7.85
N VAL A 193 9.22 13.71 -6.59
CA VAL A 193 10.38 12.91 -6.17
C VAL A 193 9.89 11.61 -5.54
N ALA A 194 10.30 10.48 -6.11
CA ALA A 194 9.94 9.15 -5.61
C ALA A 194 11.07 8.52 -4.79
N PHE A 195 10.68 7.92 -3.68
CA PHE A 195 11.52 7.19 -2.75
C PHE A 195 11.06 5.73 -2.72
N LEU A 196 11.98 4.83 -3.03
CA LEU A 196 11.79 3.40 -2.86
C LEU A 196 12.41 2.98 -1.54
N ILE A 197 11.58 2.38 -0.69
CA ILE A 197 11.93 2.01 0.68
C ILE A 197 11.75 0.52 0.84
N GLY A 198 12.75 -0.15 1.39
CA GLY A 198 12.79 -1.58 1.56
C GLY A 198 11.62 -2.14 2.35
N CYS A 199 11.26 -3.37 2.00
CA CYS A 199 10.13 -4.09 2.59
C CYS A 199 10.59 -5.45 3.12
N SER A 200 9.96 -5.88 4.21
CA SER A 200 10.09 -7.25 4.75
C SER A 200 9.87 -8.36 3.73
N PHE A 201 9.12 -8.12 2.66
CA PHE A 201 8.83 -9.15 1.67
C PHE A 201 10.09 -9.61 0.92
N SER A 202 11.13 -8.76 0.92
CA SER A 202 12.41 -9.08 0.30
C SER A 202 13.09 -10.30 0.93
N TYR A 203 12.82 -10.61 2.20
CA TYR A 203 13.36 -11.81 2.85
C TYR A 203 12.36 -12.98 2.92
N ASP A 204 11.15 -12.89 2.34
CA ASP A 204 10.17 -13.99 2.38
C ASP A 204 10.70 -15.25 1.68
N GLY A 205 11.47 -15.09 0.61
CA GLY A 205 12.18 -16.20 -0.02
C GLY A 205 13.19 -16.88 0.92
N ALA A 206 13.86 -16.11 1.78
CA ALA A 206 14.78 -16.64 2.79
C ALA A 206 14.03 -17.37 3.92
N PHE A 207 12.88 -16.85 4.36
CA PHE A 207 11.99 -17.53 5.30
C PHE A 207 11.52 -18.88 4.73
N GLN A 208 11.11 -18.90 3.46
CA GLN A 208 10.68 -20.12 2.77
C GLN A 208 11.82 -21.14 2.68
N LYS A 209 13.02 -20.72 2.22
CA LYS A 209 14.23 -21.56 2.16
C LYS A 209 14.57 -22.18 3.53
N LYS A 210 14.39 -21.43 4.62
CA LYS A 210 14.63 -21.89 6.00
C LYS A 210 13.45 -22.58 6.66
N LYS A 211 12.29 -22.66 6.01
CA LYS A 211 11.04 -23.17 6.61
C LYS A 211 10.73 -22.46 7.94
N LEU A 212 10.97 -21.14 7.98
CA LEU A 212 10.47 -20.29 9.07
C LEU A 212 9.01 -19.94 8.76
N PRO A 213 8.12 -19.93 9.77
CA PRO A 213 6.72 -19.67 9.52
C PRO A 213 6.50 -18.20 9.14
N ASN A 214 5.73 -17.99 8.08
CA ASN A 214 5.11 -16.70 7.76
C ASN A 214 3.60 -16.93 7.64
N ARG A 215 2.94 -17.10 8.79
CA ARG A 215 1.54 -17.53 8.88
C ARG A 215 0.57 -16.58 8.18
N ALA A 216 0.83 -15.27 8.22
CA ALA A 216 0.02 -14.28 7.51
C ALA A 216 0.09 -14.50 5.99
N ALA A 217 1.31 -14.63 5.44
CA ALA A 217 1.49 -14.92 4.02
C ALA A 217 0.88 -16.26 3.61
N SER A 218 1.08 -17.32 4.41
CA SER A 218 0.46 -18.64 4.16
C SER A 218 -1.07 -18.61 4.17
N ALA A 219 -1.68 -17.67 4.89
CA ALA A 219 -3.12 -17.47 4.92
C ALA A 219 -3.62 -16.45 3.88
N GLY A 220 -2.73 -15.88 3.06
CA GLY A 220 -3.08 -14.83 2.10
C GLY A 220 -3.52 -13.51 2.76
N ARG A 221 -3.09 -13.27 4.00
CA ARG A 221 -3.47 -12.11 4.82
C ARG A 221 -2.33 -11.10 4.92
N ASN A 222 -2.66 -9.84 5.07
CA ASN A 222 -1.66 -8.81 5.37
C ASN A 222 -1.15 -8.98 6.81
N VAL A 223 0.16 -8.78 7.01
CA VAL A 223 0.78 -8.84 8.34
C VAL A 223 0.17 -7.79 9.29
N PRO A 224 -0.09 -8.11 10.56
CA PRO A 224 -0.51 -7.10 11.52
C PRO A 224 0.61 -6.08 11.76
N MET A 225 0.24 -4.82 11.80
CA MET A 225 1.15 -3.70 12.04
C MET A 225 0.63 -2.78 13.12
N TYR A 226 1.53 -2.25 13.93
CA TYR A 226 1.21 -1.48 15.14
C TYR A 226 2.05 -0.21 15.19
N ARG A 227 1.42 0.90 15.55
CA ARG A 227 2.12 2.12 15.95
C ARG A 227 2.73 1.89 17.31
N THR A 228 4.03 2.12 17.42
CA THR A 228 4.74 1.97 18.68
C THR A 228 4.72 3.27 19.48
N SER A 229 5.20 3.20 20.72
CA SER A 229 5.59 4.37 21.52
C SER A 229 6.98 4.91 21.16
N VAL A 230 7.71 4.25 20.25
CA VAL A 230 9.07 4.64 19.86
C VAL A 230 9.00 5.79 18.84
N PRO A 231 9.48 7.00 19.17
CA PRO A 231 9.43 8.12 18.24
C PRO A 231 10.41 7.91 17.08
N VAL A 232 10.05 8.43 15.91
CA VAL A 232 11.04 8.58 14.83
C VAL A 232 12.05 9.67 15.21
N ARG A 233 13.28 9.54 14.75
CA ARG A 233 14.26 10.63 14.83
C ARG A 233 13.83 11.72 13.83
N PRO A 234 13.52 12.94 14.29
CA PRO A 234 12.89 13.95 13.45
C PRO A 234 13.83 14.46 12.34
N ALA A 235 13.27 14.99 11.26
CA ALA A 235 14.01 15.63 10.18
C ALA A 235 13.17 16.71 9.47
N GLY A 236 13.58 17.97 9.61
CA GLY A 236 12.88 19.10 9.00
C GLY A 236 11.41 19.15 9.42
N ILE A 237 10.50 19.23 8.45
CA ILE A 237 9.06 19.23 8.71
C ILE A 237 8.53 17.91 9.31
N PHE A 238 9.29 16.82 9.20
CA PHE A 238 8.93 15.51 9.74
C PHE A 238 9.39 15.40 11.19
N ASP A 239 8.72 16.12 12.08
CA ASP A 239 9.07 16.26 13.49
C ASP A 239 8.19 15.42 14.45
N ARG A 240 7.12 14.82 13.93
CA ARG A 240 6.17 13.95 14.65
C ARG A 240 6.06 12.56 14.00
N GLY A 241 5.48 11.64 14.77
CA GLY A 241 5.23 10.26 14.34
C GLY A 241 6.05 9.25 15.14
N THR A 242 5.65 7.99 15.03
CA THR A 242 6.30 6.88 15.71
C THR A 242 6.67 5.80 14.71
N VAL A 243 7.63 4.96 15.10
CA VAL A 243 7.98 3.78 14.33
C VAL A 243 6.77 2.86 14.28
N VAL A 244 6.46 2.35 13.09
CA VAL A 244 5.47 1.28 12.91
C VAL A 244 6.22 -0.04 12.85
N VAL A 245 5.73 -1.04 13.57
CA VAL A 245 6.26 -2.40 13.53
C VAL A 245 5.26 -3.35 12.89
N SER A 246 5.76 -4.37 12.19
CA SER A 246 5.00 -5.56 11.81
C SER A 246 5.32 -6.69 12.79
N MET A 247 4.36 -7.57 13.04
CA MET A 247 4.56 -8.71 13.96
C MET A 247 4.40 -10.05 13.23
N LYS A 248 5.34 -10.96 13.48
CA LYS A 248 5.25 -12.37 13.05
C LYS A 248 5.37 -13.29 14.27
N PRO A 249 4.49 -14.28 14.44
CA PRO A 249 4.66 -15.30 15.46
C PRO A 249 5.68 -16.36 15.01
N ILE A 250 6.66 -16.67 15.86
CA ILE A 250 7.76 -17.60 15.56
C ILE A 250 7.91 -18.59 16.72
N PRO A 251 7.99 -19.91 16.47
CA PRO A 251 8.26 -20.92 17.51
C PRO A 251 9.51 -20.58 18.32
N SER A 252 9.47 -20.81 19.63
CA SER A 252 10.49 -20.31 20.55
C SER A 252 11.91 -20.80 20.21
N ASP A 253 12.03 -22.04 19.74
CA ASP A 253 13.28 -22.67 19.30
C ASP A 253 13.84 -22.12 17.97
N ARG A 254 13.01 -21.41 17.21
CA ARG A 254 13.37 -20.78 15.92
C ARG A 254 13.65 -19.28 16.01
N VAL A 255 13.35 -18.63 17.13
CA VAL A 255 13.56 -17.17 17.33
C VAL A 255 14.99 -16.75 16.98
N ALA A 256 16.00 -17.46 17.48
CA ALA A 256 17.39 -17.12 17.23
C ALA A 256 17.79 -17.28 15.74
N GLU A 257 17.15 -18.19 15.01
CA GLU A 257 17.36 -18.35 13.57
C GLU A 257 16.73 -17.21 12.79
N GLU A 258 15.50 -16.82 13.13
CA GLU A 258 14.80 -15.68 12.54
C GLU A 258 15.64 -14.40 12.70
N VAL A 259 16.06 -14.08 13.93
CA VAL A 259 16.85 -12.86 14.22
C VAL A 259 18.13 -12.82 13.40
N ARG A 260 18.86 -13.95 13.31
CA ARG A 260 20.10 -14.03 12.51
C ARG A 260 19.83 -13.85 11.03
N LEU A 261 18.73 -14.40 10.53
CA LEU A 261 18.36 -14.29 9.13
C LEU A 261 18.00 -12.85 8.77
N THR A 262 17.09 -12.22 9.52
CA THR A 262 16.63 -10.85 9.24
C THR A 262 17.73 -9.82 9.45
N SER A 263 18.65 -10.03 10.39
CA SER A 263 19.84 -9.18 10.57
C SER A 263 20.74 -9.06 9.34
N ARG A 264 20.67 -10.02 8.40
CA ARG A 264 21.45 -9.99 7.14
C ARG A 264 20.82 -9.11 6.05
N PHE A 265 19.63 -8.58 6.28
CA PHE A 265 18.91 -7.72 5.34
C PHE A 265 18.62 -6.34 5.96
N PRO A 266 19.65 -5.52 6.23
CA PRO A 266 19.47 -4.19 6.83
C PRO A 266 18.58 -3.28 5.96
N HIS A 267 18.57 -3.49 4.63
CA HIS A 267 17.70 -2.77 3.71
C HIS A 267 16.28 -3.38 3.59
N ALA A 268 15.93 -4.36 4.41
CA ALA A 268 14.58 -4.93 4.52
C ALA A 268 14.08 -4.94 5.98
N HIS A 269 14.36 -3.86 6.72
CA HIS A 269 14.07 -3.64 8.15
C HIS A 269 15.03 -4.31 9.14
N GLY A 270 15.87 -5.24 8.70
CA GLY A 270 16.92 -5.80 9.53
C GLY A 270 16.39 -6.53 10.79
N PRO A 271 17.15 -6.49 11.91
CA PRO A 271 16.79 -7.20 13.14
C PRO A 271 15.46 -6.70 13.74
N PRO A 272 14.83 -7.47 14.64
CA PRO A 272 13.62 -7.02 15.31
C PRO A 272 13.90 -5.89 16.31
N LEU A 273 12.88 -5.05 16.53
CA LEU A 273 12.87 -4.01 17.58
C LEU A 273 12.49 -4.60 18.94
N ALA A 274 11.65 -5.63 18.95
CA ALA A 274 11.23 -6.32 20.16
C ALA A 274 10.96 -7.81 19.87
N VAL A 275 11.18 -8.64 20.88
CA VAL A 275 10.93 -10.08 20.86
C VAL A 275 10.13 -10.45 22.11
N GLY A 276 9.08 -11.24 21.94
CA GLY A 276 8.16 -11.62 23.01
C GLY A 276 7.13 -10.53 23.30
N SER A 277 7.31 -9.77 24.37
CA SER A 277 6.33 -8.76 24.77
C SER A 277 6.49 -7.45 23.99
N GLY A 278 5.43 -7.04 23.29
CA GLY A 278 5.36 -5.75 22.60
C GLY A 278 5.17 -4.54 23.52
N ARG A 279 4.95 -4.73 24.83
CA ARG A 279 4.69 -3.62 25.78
C ARG A 279 5.84 -2.64 25.87
N SER A 280 7.08 -3.11 25.75
CA SER A 280 8.28 -2.26 25.75
C SER A 280 8.30 -1.22 24.61
N ILE A 281 7.58 -1.50 23.53
CA ILE A 281 7.38 -0.62 22.38
C ILE A 281 5.93 -0.10 22.28
N GLY A 282 5.14 -0.21 23.35
CA GLY A 282 3.77 0.32 23.43
C GLY A 282 2.70 -0.52 22.73
N VAL A 283 2.99 -1.77 22.35
CA VAL A 283 1.99 -2.69 21.79
C VAL A 283 1.40 -3.53 22.93
N GLU A 284 0.20 -3.16 23.38
CA GLU A 284 -0.49 -3.81 24.52
C GLU A 284 -1.28 -5.06 24.13
N ASP A 285 -1.94 -5.03 22.97
CA ASP A 285 -2.75 -6.14 22.46
C ASP A 285 -2.37 -6.46 21.02
N ILE A 286 -1.80 -7.64 20.82
CA ILE A 286 -1.40 -8.10 19.48
C ILE A 286 -2.61 -8.43 18.59
N TYR A 287 -3.81 -8.64 19.13
CA TYR A 287 -4.99 -8.94 18.32
C TYR A 287 -5.71 -7.70 17.78
N SER A 288 -5.24 -6.50 18.17
CA SER A 288 -5.81 -5.20 17.79
C SER A 288 -4.79 -4.35 17.01
N PRO A 289 -4.42 -4.73 15.76
CA PRO A 289 -3.46 -3.96 14.98
C PRO A 289 -4.01 -2.61 14.53
N ASP A 290 -3.11 -1.63 14.34
CA ASP A 290 -3.44 -0.33 13.73
C ASP A 290 -3.60 -0.43 12.22
N PHE A 291 -2.86 -1.34 11.56
CA PHE A 291 -2.92 -1.58 10.13
C PHE A 291 -2.81 -3.08 9.81
N GLY A 292 -3.33 -3.47 8.64
CA GLY A 292 -3.35 -4.87 8.23
C GLY A 292 -4.43 -5.66 8.95
N GLU A 293 -4.23 -6.97 9.07
CA GLU A 293 -5.22 -7.86 9.67
C GLU A 293 -4.71 -8.45 10.99
N ALA A 294 -5.63 -8.71 11.93
CA ALA A 294 -5.27 -9.33 13.21
C ALA A 294 -4.52 -10.66 13.00
N PRO A 295 -3.48 -10.98 13.80
CA PRO A 295 -2.74 -12.23 13.66
C PRO A 295 -3.68 -13.44 13.77
N LEU A 296 -3.30 -14.53 13.12
CA LEU A 296 -3.88 -15.83 13.45
C LEU A 296 -3.55 -16.17 14.92
N PRO A 297 -4.38 -16.98 15.60
CA PRO A 297 -4.09 -17.42 16.96
C PRO A 297 -2.66 -17.97 17.07
N LEU A 298 -1.96 -17.55 18.12
CA LEU A 298 -0.64 -18.11 18.42
C LEU A 298 -0.76 -19.61 18.69
N GLU A 299 0.21 -20.38 18.20
CA GLU A 299 0.28 -21.82 18.35
C GLU A 299 1.37 -22.19 19.37
N GLY A 300 1.03 -22.99 20.37
CA GLY A 300 2.00 -23.57 21.31
C GLY A 300 2.88 -22.52 22.01
N ASP A 301 4.17 -22.59 21.74
CA ASP A 301 5.23 -21.76 22.30
C ASP A 301 5.65 -20.58 21.38
N ASP A 302 4.76 -20.18 20.45
CA ASP A 302 4.99 -19.03 19.58
C ASP A 302 5.37 -17.76 20.36
N VAL A 303 6.43 -17.12 19.90
CA VAL A 303 6.94 -15.85 20.38
C VAL A 303 6.63 -14.77 19.34
N PRO A 304 5.90 -13.70 19.69
CA PRO A 304 5.71 -12.56 18.81
C PRO A 304 7.05 -11.84 18.56
N ILE A 305 7.40 -11.64 17.29
CA ILE A 305 8.60 -10.88 16.90
C ILE A 305 8.18 -9.63 16.12
N PHE A 306 8.68 -8.48 16.54
CA PHE A 306 8.30 -7.16 16.01
C PHE A 306 9.46 -6.55 15.21
N HIS A 307 9.29 -6.39 13.90
CA HIS A 307 10.25 -5.70 13.03
C HIS A 307 9.73 -4.32 12.66
N ALA A 308 10.62 -3.36 12.44
CA ALA A 308 10.21 -2.09 11.84
C ALA A 308 9.52 -2.36 10.49
N CYS A 309 8.64 -1.47 10.09
CA CYS A 309 7.83 -1.63 8.88
C CYS A 309 7.91 -0.39 8.00
N GLY A 310 7.91 -0.62 6.69
CA GLY A 310 7.91 0.42 5.64
C GLY A 310 6.63 1.26 5.57
N VAL A 311 5.69 1.03 6.49
CA VAL A 311 4.53 1.90 6.77
C VAL A 311 4.90 3.05 7.74
N THR A 312 6.08 3.03 8.36
CA THR A 312 6.56 4.16 9.20
C THR A 312 6.53 5.50 8.47
N PRO A 313 7.00 5.62 7.21
CA PRO A 313 6.79 6.81 6.39
C PRO A 313 5.33 7.27 6.30
N GLN A 314 4.37 6.36 6.13
CA GLN A 314 2.95 6.71 6.07
C GLN A 314 2.47 7.29 7.41
N SER A 315 2.89 6.70 8.53
CA SER A 315 2.57 7.24 9.86
C SER A 315 3.14 8.65 10.07
N VAL A 316 4.34 8.91 9.56
CA VAL A 316 4.98 10.24 9.65
C VAL A 316 4.26 11.24 8.74
N LEU A 317 3.90 10.84 7.51
CA LEU A 317 3.11 11.67 6.58
C LEU A 317 1.74 12.02 7.16
N MET A 318 1.07 11.09 7.85
CA MET A 318 -0.21 11.39 8.51
C MET A 318 -0.05 12.35 9.70
N ALA A 319 1.08 12.27 10.42
CA ALA A 319 1.33 13.12 11.60
C ALA A 319 1.83 14.53 11.26
N CYS A 320 2.59 14.67 10.15
CA CYS A 320 3.29 15.91 9.77
C CYS A 320 2.80 16.51 8.45
N GLY A 321 1.94 15.80 7.72
CA GLY A 321 1.61 16.12 6.33
C GLY A 321 0.65 17.28 6.13
N GLU A 322 0.19 17.97 7.18
CA GLU A 322 -0.74 19.11 7.08
C GLU A 322 -0.25 20.19 6.10
N ASN A 323 1.07 20.41 6.05
CA ASN A 323 1.72 21.39 5.16
C ASN A 323 2.18 20.78 3.82
N ILE A 324 1.98 19.47 3.61
CA ILE A 324 2.29 18.79 2.36
C ILE A 324 1.01 18.74 1.51
N PRO A 325 0.94 19.47 0.38
CA PRO A 325 -0.28 19.57 -0.43
C PRO A 325 -0.69 18.23 -1.03
N ILE A 326 0.30 17.41 -1.39
CA ILE A 326 0.08 16.06 -1.91
C ILE A 326 1.26 15.16 -1.54
N ALA A 327 0.97 13.95 -1.09
CA ALA A 327 1.91 12.84 -1.00
C ALA A 327 1.24 11.59 -1.58
N ILE A 328 2.01 10.72 -2.22
CA ILE A 328 1.47 9.49 -2.80
C ILE A 328 2.28 8.33 -2.25
N THR A 329 1.63 7.26 -1.83
CA THR A 329 2.31 6.02 -1.46
C THR A 329 1.75 4.85 -2.24
N HIS A 330 2.47 3.73 -2.24
CA HIS A 330 1.84 2.45 -2.56
C HIS A 330 0.69 2.15 -1.57
N ALA A 331 -0.30 1.38 -2.01
CA ALA A 331 -1.32 0.84 -1.12
C ALA A 331 -0.75 -0.36 -0.32
N PRO A 332 -1.18 -0.57 0.94
CA PRO A 332 -0.69 -1.69 1.76
C PRO A 332 -0.83 -3.03 1.03
N GLY A 333 0.25 -3.80 1.02
CA GLY A 333 0.30 -5.10 0.32
C GLY A 333 0.54 -5.01 -1.18
N LYS A 334 0.55 -3.82 -1.80
CA LYS A 334 0.68 -3.61 -3.26
C LYS A 334 2.01 -2.93 -3.60
N MET A 335 3.11 -3.64 -3.39
CA MET A 335 4.45 -3.04 -3.48
C MET A 335 4.95 -2.97 -4.93
N PHE A 336 6.02 -2.20 -5.13
CA PHE A 336 6.80 -2.23 -6.36
C PHE A 336 7.78 -3.41 -6.32
N VAL A 337 7.81 -4.24 -7.37
CA VAL A 337 8.76 -5.35 -7.46
C VAL A 337 9.91 -4.96 -8.39
N THR A 338 11.14 -5.02 -7.87
CA THR A 338 12.37 -4.67 -8.59
C THR A 338 12.90 -5.85 -9.41
N ASP A 339 13.90 -5.60 -10.25
CA ASP A 339 14.65 -6.62 -10.98
C ASP A 339 15.84 -7.19 -10.18
N ILE A 340 16.02 -6.73 -8.93
CA ILE A 340 17.17 -7.10 -8.09
C ILE A 340 16.78 -8.24 -7.15
N LEU A 341 17.62 -9.27 -7.07
CA LEU A 341 17.49 -10.32 -6.07
C LEU A 341 17.87 -9.78 -4.69
N ALA A 342 17.09 -10.14 -3.68
CA ALA A 342 17.31 -9.67 -2.31
C ALA A 342 18.63 -10.15 -1.71
N GLU A 343 19.16 -11.29 -2.16
CA GLU A 343 20.47 -11.78 -1.72
C GLU A 343 21.64 -11.02 -2.35
N ASP A 344 21.44 -10.43 -3.53
CA ASP A 344 22.46 -9.65 -4.25
C ASP A 344 22.37 -8.15 -3.92
N PHE A 345 21.29 -7.71 -3.28
CA PHE A 345 21.02 -6.29 -3.07
C PHE A 345 22.14 -5.61 -2.30
N GLU A 346 22.63 -6.20 -1.21
CA GLU A 346 23.67 -5.59 -0.37
C GLU A 346 25.02 -5.44 -1.10
N ASP A 347 25.31 -6.30 -2.08
CA ASP A 347 26.49 -6.17 -2.94
C ASP A 347 26.30 -5.06 -4.00
N TYR A 348 25.06 -4.73 -4.32
CA TYR A 348 24.70 -3.74 -5.33
C TYR A 348 24.84 -2.29 -4.82
N ILE A 349 24.56 -2.06 -3.54
CA ILE A 349 24.54 -0.71 -2.91
C ILE A 349 25.87 -0.29 -2.23
N GLN A 350 26.91 -1.14 -2.28
CA GLN A 350 28.27 -0.81 -1.81
C GLN A 350 29.09 -0.08 -2.87
#